data_AF-A0A0R1J1M6-F1
#
_entry.id   AF-A0A0R1J1M6-F1
#
_cell.length_a   1.000
_cell.length_b   1.000
_cell.length_c   1.000
_cell.angle_alpha   90.00
_cell.angle_beta   90.00
_cell.angle_gamma   90.00
#
_symmetry.space_group_name_H-M   'P 1'
#
loop_
_entity.id
_entity.type
_entity.pdbx_description
1 polymer ?
#
loop_
_entity_poly.entity_id
_entity_poly.type
_entity_poly.pdbx_seq_one_letter_code
_entity_poly.pdbx_strand_id
1 'polypeptide(L)'
;MPGTQVAMLVFSLWVAAEMSDIVRGALISVPIHQKESGLAIGLNKFQLYRYVLVPQAVQLELPATINLITRVIKTTSLLMLISVMDVVNIGQQIVEANNQKYPTGVFWIYGLIFLLYFLIDYPLSWWAGRLEKKRLEQTNGE
;
A
#
# COMPACT_ATOMS: atom_id res chain seq x y z
N MET A 1 20.41 -13.58 13.94
CA MET A 1 19.38 -13.64 12.89
C MET A 1 19.94 -12.92 11.67
N PRO A 2 19.91 -13.52 10.46
CA PRO A 2 20.22 -12.82 9.21
C PRO A 2 19.39 -11.54 9.05
N GLY A 3 19.96 -10.51 8.40
CA GLY A 3 19.29 -9.22 8.19
C GLY A 3 17.92 -9.33 7.50
N THR A 4 17.76 -10.32 6.62
CA THR A 4 16.49 -10.64 5.96
C THR A 4 15.38 -11.05 6.94
N GLN A 5 15.70 -11.79 8.00
CA GLN A 5 14.72 -12.20 9.02
C GLN A 5 14.26 -11.00 9.85
N VAL A 6 15.19 -10.12 10.21
CA VAL A 6 14.88 -8.87 10.92
C VAL A 6 14.01 -7.98 10.06
N ALA A 7 14.34 -7.82 8.78
CA ALA A 7 13.54 -7.06 7.81
C ALA A 7 12.11 -7.60 7.71
N MET A 8 11.95 -8.92 7.54
CA MET A 8 10.62 -9.54 7.47
C MET A 8 9.80 -9.27 8.73
N LEU A 9 10.38 -9.43 9.93
CA LEU A 9 9.68 -9.20 11.19
C LEU A 9 9.26 -7.74 11.35
N VAL A 10 10.19 -6.81 11.15
CA VAL A 10 9.93 -5.37 11.32
C VAL A 10 8.88 -4.89 10.32
N PHE A 11 9.02 -5.23 9.03
CA PHE A 11 8.06 -4.82 8.02
C PHE A 11 6.69 -5.49 8.22
N SER A 12 6.65 -6.76 8.60
CA SER A 12 5.36 -7.44 8.85
C SER A 12 4.61 -6.78 10.01
N LEU A 13 5.31 -6.44 11.10
CA LEU A 13 4.71 -5.76 12.24
C LEU A 13 4.23 -4.35 11.87
N TRP A 14 5.05 -3.59 11.15
CA TRP A 14 4.68 -2.25 10.71
C TRP A 14 3.48 -2.25 9.76
N VAL A 15 3.51 -3.12 8.73
CA VAL A 15 2.40 -3.27 7.78
C VAL A 15 1.13 -3.76 8.48
N ALA A 16 1.24 -4.70 9.42
CA ALA A 16 0.08 -5.19 10.16
C ALA A 16 -0.56 -4.10 11.03
N ALA A 17 0.24 -3.24 11.67
CA ALA A 17 -0.26 -2.11 12.45
C ALA A 17 -1.01 -1.10 11.57
N GLU A 18 -0.40 -0.67 10.47
CA GLU A 18 -1.02 0.26 9.51
C GLU A 18 -2.28 -0.33 8.88
N MET A 19 -2.26 -1.61 8.52
CA MET A 19 -3.42 -2.29 7.95
C MET A 19 -4.56 -2.42 8.97
N SER A 20 -4.25 -2.66 10.26
CA SER A 20 -5.26 -2.67 11.33
C SER A 20 -5.97 -1.34 11.46
N ASP A 21 -5.25 -0.22 11.39
CA ASP A 21 -5.83 1.11 11.44
C ASP A 21 -6.68 1.42 10.20
N ILE A 22 -6.25 0.98 9.02
CA ILE A 22 -7.03 1.10 7.78
C ILE A 22 -8.35 0.33 7.88
N VAL A 23 -8.30 -0.96 8.26
CA VAL A 23 -9.49 -1.81 8.40
C VAL A 23 -10.46 -1.23 9.42
N ARG A 24 -9.93 -0.78 10.57
CA ARG A 24 -10.73 -0.13 11.62
C ARG A 24 -11.38 1.16 11.11
N GLY A 25 -10.61 2.01 10.43
CA GLY A 25 -11.10 3.26 9.86
C GLY A 25 -12.18 3.03 8.81
N ALA A 26 -12.03 2.01 7.97
CA ALA A 26 -13.00 1.65 6.94
C ALA A 26 -14.30 1.10 7.54
N LEU A 27 -14.21 0.24 8.57
CA LEU A 27 -15.39 -0.31 9.24
C LEU A 27 -16.18 0.78 9.98
N ILE A 28 -15.50 1.74 10.62
CA ILE A 28 -16.14 2.90 11.28
C ILE A 28 -16.77 3.86 10.26
N SER A 29 -16.20 3.93 9.04
CA SER A 29 -16.70 4.77 7.96
C SER A 29 -17.99 4.26 7.31
N VAL A 30 -18.41 3.01 7.59
CA VAL A 30 -19.68 2.49 7.08
C VAL A 30 -20.84 3.25 7.74
N PRO A 31 -21.80 3.79 6.98
CA PRO A 31 -22.90 4.56 7.54
C PRO A 31 -23.70 3.81 8.61
N ILE A 32 -23.99 4.47 9.73
CA ILE A 32 -24.66 3.84 10.88
C ILE A 32 -26.05 3.27 10.52
N HIS A 33 -26.75 3.90 9.58
CA HIS A 33 -28.06 3.45 9.11
C HIS A 33 -28.01 2.05 8.48
N GLN A 34 -26.88 1.62 7.90
CA GLN A 34 -26.71 0.26 7.36
C GLN A 34 -26.77 -0.78 8.47
N LYS A 35 -26.14 -0.46 9.62
CA LYS A 35 -26.18 -1.29 10.82
C LYS A 35 -27.59 -1.34 11.41
N GLU A 36 -28.23 -0.19 11.58
CA GLU A 36 -29.58 -0.10 12.15
C GLU A 36 -30.62 -0.79 11.27
N SER A 37 -30.56 -0.57 9.95
CA SER A 37 -31.45 -1.18 8.97
C SER A 37 -31.27 -2.70 8.92
N GLY A 38 -30.03 -3.19 8.93
CA GLY A 38 -29.74 -4.61 8.95
C GLY A 38 -30.29 -5.31 10.21
N LEU A 39 -30.19 -4.66 11.38
CA LEU A 39 -30.80 -5.16 12.61
C LEU A 39 -32.34 -5.11 12.56
N ALA A 40 -32.92 -4.07 11.96
CA ALA A 40 -34.37 -3.91 11.83
C ALA A 40 -35.02 -4.99 10.95
N ILE A 41 -34.32 -5.48 9.91
CA ILE A 41 -34.78 -6.59 9.07
C ILE A 41 -34.47 -7.98 9.65
N GLY A 42 -33.99 -8.05 10.89
CA GLY A 42 -33.77 -9.30 11.62
C GLY A 42 -32.42 -9.98 11.38
N LEU A 43 -31.40 -9.29 10.81
CA LEU A 43 -30.06 -9.87 10.73
C LEU A 43 -29.46 -10.00 12.13
N ASN A 44 -28.90 -11.17 12.44
CA ASN A 44 -28.05 -11.30 13.61
C ASN A 44 -26.69 -10.61 13.39
N LYS A 45 -25.93 -10.41 14.47
CA LYS A 45 -24.62 -9.71 14.39
C LYS A 45 -23.67 -10.32 13.36
N PHE A 46 -23.58 -11.64 13.30
CA PHE A 46 -22.67 -12.30 12.35
C PHE A 46 -23.11 -12.11 10.89
N GLN A 47 -24.40 -12.24 10.62
CA GLN A 47 -24.99 -11.97 9.30
C GLN A 47 -24.79 -10.52 8.89
N LEU A 48 -25.00 -9.58 9.81
CA LEU A 48 -24.79 -8.15 9.56
C LEU A 48 -23.34 -7.86 9.15
N TYR A 49 -22.37 -8.39 9.90
CA TYR A 49 -20.96 -8.22 9.54
C TYR A 49 -20.63 -8.87 8.19
N ARG A 50 -21.04 -10.11 7.98
CA ARG A 50 -20.71 -10.88 6.77
C ARG A 50 -21.34 -10.30 5.50
N TYR A 51 -22.58 -9.84 5.56
CA TYR A 51 -23.35 -9.46 4.36
C TYR A 51 -23.43 -7.95 4.13
N VAL A 52 -23.24 -7.14 5.17
CA VAL A 52 -23.43 -5.68 5.07
C VAL A 52 -22.12 -4.95 5.38
N LEU A 53 -21.60 -5.07 6.60
CA LEU A 53 -20.51 -4.21 7.07
C LEU A 53 -19.17 -4.53 6.40
N VAL A 54 -18.76 -5.80 6.36
CA VAL A 54 -17.47 -6.20 5.78
C VAL A 54 -17.39 -5.92 4.28
N PRO A 55 -18.37 -6.33 3.44
CA PRO A 55 -18.30 -6.05 2.01
C PRO A 55 -18.26 -4.54 1.69
N GLN A 56 -18.96 -3.71 2.47
CA GLN A 56 -18.92 -2.25 2.31
C GLN A 56 -17.59 -1.66 2.80
N ALA A 57 -17.09 -2.10 3.96
CA ALA A 57 -15.80 -1.66 4.50
C ALA A 57 -14.64 -2.00 3.54
N VAL A 58 -14.65 -3.17 2.89
CA VAL A 58 -13.63 -3.54 1.89
C VAL A 58 -13.57 -2.52 0.75
N GLN A 59 -14.71 -2.03 0.26
CA GLN A 59 -14.70 -1.01 -0.79
C GLN A 59 -14.14 0.34 -0.29
N LEU A 60 -14.34 0.65 0.99
CA LEU A 60 -13.86 1.88 1.63
C LEU A 60 -12.36 1.84 1.91
N GLU A 61 -11.78 0.68 2.23
CA GLU A 61 -10.34 0.55 2.52
C GLU A 61 -9.45 0.50 1.27
N LEU A 62 -9.97 0.02 0.13
CA LEU A 62 -9.17 -0.17 -1.10
C LEU A 62 -8.23 0.99 -1.46
N PRO A 63 -8.67 2.27 -1.47
CA PRO A 63 -7.77 3.39 -1.80
C PRO A 63 -6.62 3.52 -0.79
N ALA A 64 -6.93 3.40 0.51
CA ALA A 64 -5.96 3.49 1.59
C ALA A 64 -4.98 2.31 1.58
N THR A 65 -5.44 1.10 1.25
CA THR A 65 -4.59 -0.08 1.08
C THR A 65 -3.62 0.09 -0.09
N ILE A 66 -4.05 0.64 -1.22
CA ILE A 66 -3.14 0.93 -2.36
C ILE A 66 -2.10 1.98 -1.96
N ASN A 67 -2.50 3.01 -1.22
CA ASN A 67 -1.57 4.00 -0.67
C ASN A 67 -0.56 3.36 0.28
N LEU A 68 -0.98 2.43 1.15
CA LEU A 68 -0.07 1.68 2.01
C LEU A 68 0.93 0.85 1.18
N ILE A 69 0.48 0.14 0.14
CA ILE A 69 1.34 -0.67 -0.74
C ILE A 69 2.43 0.20 -1.39
N THR A 70 2.06 1.33 -1.99
CA THR A 70 3.04 2.23 -2.63
C THR A 70 4.02 2.82 -1.62
N ARG A 71 3.58 3.08 -0.38
CA ARG A 71 4.46 3.51 0.71
C ARG A 71 5.45 2.41 1.10
N VAL A 72 4.97 1.17 1.24
CA VAL A 72 5.82 0.00 1.55
C VAL A 72 6.93 -0.15 0.51
N ILE A 73 6.59 -0.10 -0.79
CA ILE A 73 7.57 -0.21 -1.91
C ILE A 73 8.66 0.87 -1.82
N LYS A 74 8.30 2.10 -1.43
CA LYS A 74 9.28 3.19 -1.28
C LYS A 74 10.14 3.04 -0.03
N THR A 75 9.56 2.53 1.05
CA THR A 75 10.29 2.35 2.33
C THR A 75 11.24 1.15 2.27
N THR A 76 11.06 0.16 1.39
CA THR A 76 11.99 -0.98 1.27
C THR A 76 13.41 -0.56 0.89
N SER A 77 13.62 0.58 0.24
CA SER A 77 14.97 1.05 -0.09
C SER A 77 15.82 1.39 1.14
N LEU A 78 15.19 1.68 2.29
CA LEU A 78 15.88 1.90 3.56
C LEU A 78 16.40 0.59 4.20
N LEU A 79 15.98 -0.58 3.69
CA LEU A 79 16.38 -1.89 4.21
C LEU A 79 17.88 -2.19 4.02
N MET A 80 18.58 -1.41 3.17
CA MET A 80 20.03 -1.48 3.04
C MET A 80 20.74 -1.34 4.38
N LEU A 81 20.18 -0.53 5.31
CA LEU A 81 20.73 -0.27 6.64
C LEU A 81 20.83 -1.54 7.50
N ILE A 82 20.05 -2.58 7.18
CA ILE A 82 20.10 -3.90 7.83
C ILE A 82 20.56 -5.00 6.88
N SER A 83 21.40 -4.63 5.90
CA SER A 83 22.06 -5.55 4.94
C SER A 83 21.09 -6.29 4.01
N VAL A 84 19.93 -5.70 3.71
CA VAL A 84 19.01 -6.21 2.69
C VAL A 84 19.10 -5.29 1.48
N MET A 85 19.67 -5.81 0.40
CA MET A 85 19.79 -5.08 -0.86
C MET A 85 18.47 -5.11 -1.63
N ASP A 86 18.05 -3.95 -2.12
CA ASP A 86 16.95 -3.83 -3.08
C ASP A 86 17.45 -3.46 -4.48
N VAL A 87 16.54 -3.21 -5.41
CA VAL A 87 16.85 -2.87 -6.80
C VAL A 87 17.69 -1.60 -6.92
N VAL A 88 17.43 -0.58 -6.10
CA VAL A 88 18.19 0.67 -6.10
C VAL A 88 19.62 0.41 -5.64
N ASN A 89 19.78 -0.34 -4.56
CA ASN A 89 21.07 -0.67 -3.96
C ASN A 89 21.94 -1.52 -4.90
N ILE A 90 21.32 -2.50 -5.58
CA ILE A 90 22.00 -3.31 -6.61
C ILE A 90 22.43 -2.42 -7.77
N GLY A 91 21.56 -1.50 -8.22
CA GLY A 91 21.88 -0.52 -9.25
C GLY A 91 23.09 0.34 -8.88
N GLN A 92 23.10 0.86 -7.65
CA GLN A 92 24.21 1.66 -7.13
C GLN A 92 25.52 0.87 -7.15
N GLN A 93 25.53 -0.39 -6.70
CA GLN A 93 26.73 -1.22 -6.72
C GLN A 93 27.26 -1.48 -8.13
N ILE A 94 26.36 -1.72 -9.10
CA ILE A 94 26.76 -1.90 -10.51
C ILE A 94 27.37 -0.61 -11.05
N VAL A 95 26.77 0.54 -10.75
CA VAL A 95 27.30 1.86 -11.12
C VAL A 95 28.69 2.06 -10.54
N GLU A 96 28.87 1.88 -9.24
CA GLU A 96 30.14 2.07 -8.55
C GLU A 96 31.25 1.15 -9.09
N ALA A 97 30.93 -0.12 -9.34
CA ALA A 97 31.87 -1.10 -9.89
C ALA A 97 32.32 -0.77 -11.33
N ASN A 98 31.51 -0.06 -12.11
CA ASN A 98 31.76 0.20 -13.53
C ASN A 98 32.05 1.67 -13.85
N ASN A 99 31.99 2.57 -12.87
CA ASN A 99 32.04 4.01 -13.09
C ASN A 99 33.31 4.47 -13.84
N GLN A 100 34.45 3.82 -13.58
CA GLN A 100 35.72 4.13 -14.25
C GLN A 100 35.74 3.73 -15.73
N LYS A 101 34.98 2.69 -16.12
CA LYS A 101 34.98 2.13 -17.48
C LYS A 101 33.84 2.68 -18.33
N TYR A 102 32.70 2.99 -17.70
CA TYR A 102 31.47 3.43 -18.37
C TYR A 102 30.78 4.57 -17.58
N PRO A 103 31.33 5.79 -17.59
CA PRO A 103 30.79 6.91 -16.82
C PRO A 103 29.37 7.33 -17.25
N THR A 104 28.97 7.05 -18.50
CA THR A 104 27.59 7.29 -18.98
C THR A 104 26.60 6.21 -18.58
N GLY A 105 27.06 5.06 -18.06
CA GLY A 105 26.21 3.93 -17.65
C GLY A 105 25.28 4.27 -16.48
N VAL A 106 25.65 5.25 -15.66
CA VAL A 106 24.85 5.76 -14.53
C VAL A 106 23.45 6.18 -14.97
N PHE A 107 23.35 6.93 -16.07
CA PHE A 107 22.07 7.41 -16.59
C PHE A 107 21.15 6.27 -17.03
N TRP A 108 21.71 5.24 -17.68
CA TRP A 108 20.92 4.09 -18.14
C TRP A 108 20.43 3.22 -17.00
N ILE A 109 21.28 2.98 -15.99
CA ILE A 109 20.90 2.15 -14.83
C ILE A 109 19.82 2.85 -14.00
N TYR A 110 20.04 4.10 -13.60
CA TYR A 110 19.02 4.82 -12.83
C TYR A 110 17.77 5.15 -13.66
N GLY A 111 17.91 5.37 -14.97
CA GLY A 111 16.76 5.53 -15.87
C GLY A 111 15.91 4.27 -15.95
N LEU A 112 16.52 3.09 -16.04
CA LEU A 112 15.81 1.81 -16.00
C LEU A 112 15.13 1.59 -14.65
N ILE A 113 15.83 1.83 -13.54
CA ILE A 113 15.27 1.71 -12.20
C ILE A 113 14.06 2.64 -12.05
N PHE A 114 14.21 3.91 -12.45
CA PHE A 114 13.11 4.87 -12.46
C PHE A 114 11.92 4.35 -13.26
N LEU A 115 12.12 3.84 -14.47
CA LEU A 115 11.05 3.29 -15.29
C LEU A 115 10.37 2.09 -14.64
N LEU A 116 11.12 1.17 -14.02
CA LEU A 116 10.56 0.02 -13.33
C LEU A 116 9.67 0.45 -12.15
N TYR A 117 10.15 1.34 -11.28
CA TYR A 117 9.35 1.87 -10.18
C TYR A 117 8.15 2.68 -10.70
N PHE A 118 8.35 3.51 -11.73
CA PHE A 118 7.28 4.32 -12.31
C PHE A 118 6.16 3.45 -12.90
N LEU A 119 6.49 2.39 -13.64
CA LEU A 119 5.50 1.50 -14.23
C LEU A 119 4.67 0.72 -13.21
N ILE A 120 5.19 0.53 -11.99
CA ILE A 120 4.49 -0.16 -10.91
C ILE A 120 3.67 0.86 -10.09
N ASP A 121 4.31 1.95 -9.66
CA ASP A 121 3.73 2.88 -8.71
C ASP A 121 2.72 3.83 -9.34
N TYR A 122 2.95 4.26 -10.59
CA TYR A 122 2.08 5.24 -11.25
C TYR A 122 0.67 4.70 -11.49
N PRO A 123 0.46 3.48 -12.05
CA PRO A 123 -0.88 2.93 -12.23
C PRO A 123 -1.59 2.70 -10.90
N LEU A 124 -0.87 2.24 -9.87
CA LEU A 124 -1.42 2.04 -8.52
C LEU A 124 -1.89 3.35 -7.91
N SER A 125 -1.03 4.38 -7.91
CA SER A 125 -1.36 5.69 -7.36
C SER A 125 -2.50 6.36 -8.12
N TRP A 126 -2.51 6.26 -9.44
CA TRP A 126 -3.61 6.76 -10.27
C TRP A 126 -4.94 6.06 -9.94
N TRP A 127 -4.91 4.73 -9.77
CA TRP A 127 -6.11 3.96 -9.43
C TRP A 127 -6.64 4.33 -8.04
N ALA A 128 -5.76 4.47 -7.05
CA ALA A 128 -6.12 4.93 -5.71
C ALA A 128 -6.81 6.31 -5.75
N GLY A 129 -6.21 7.28 -6.46
CA GLY A 129 -6.78 8.63 -6.59
C GLY A 129 -8.13 8.65 -7.30
N ARG A 130 -8.34 7.75 -8.27
CA ARG A 130 -9.65 7.63 -8.94
C ARG A 130 -10.73 7.05 -8.04
N LEU A 131 -10.39 6.09 -7.18
CA LEU A 131 -11.32 5.55 -6.18
C LEU A 131 -11.65 6.58 -5.09
N GLU A 132 -10.66 7.35 -4.65
CA GLU A 132 -10.83 8.41 -3.65
C GLU A 132 -11.72 9.54 -4.18
N LYS A 133 -11.51 9.98 -5.43
CA LYS A 133 -12.34 11.01 -6.06
C LYS A 133 -13.80 10.59 -6.18
N LYS A 134 -14.06 9.34 -6.60
CA LYS A 134 -15.43 8.79 -6.69
C LYS A 134 -16.14 8.79 -5.33
N ARG A 135 -15.40 8.56 -4.24
CA ARG A 135 -15.95 8.60 -2.88
C ARG A 135 -16.29 10.02 -2.44
N LEU A 136 -15.40 10.99 -2.68
CA LEU A 136 -15.65 12.39 -2.33
C LEU A 136 -16.87 12.96 -3.07
N GLU A 137 -17.07 12.56 -4.33
CA GLU A 137 -18.26 12.92 -5.11
C GLU A 137 -19.56 12.34 -4.52
N GLN A 138 -19.51 11.18 -3.86
CA GLN A 138 -20.67 10.56 -3.20
C GLN A 138 -20.99 11.24 -1.86
N THR A 139 -19.97 11.59 -1.06
CA THR A 139 -20.16 12.25 0.24
C THR A 139 -20.58 13.71 0.10
N ASN A 140 -20.15 14.42 -0.94
CA ASN A 140 -20.52 15.83 -1.16
C ASN A 140 -21.89 16.00 -1.85
N GLY A 141 -22.53 14.91 -2.28
CA GLY A 141 -23.84 14.90 -2.91
C GLY A 141 -25.00 14.58 -1.97
N GLU A 142 -24.71 14.29 -0.70
CA GLU A 142 -25.66 14.13 0.42
C GLU A 142 -25.65 15.38 1.30
#